data_AF-A0A933TUC3-F1
#
_entry.id   AF-A0A933TUC3-F1
#
_cell.length_a   1.000
_cell.length_b   1.000
_cell.length_c   1.000
_cell.angle_alpha   90.00
_cell.angle_beta   90.00
_cell.angle_gamma   90.00
#
_symmetry.space_group_name_H-M   'P 1'
#
loop_
_entity.id
_entity.type
_entity.pdbx_description
1 polymer ?
#
loop_
_entity_poly.entity_id
_entity_poly.type
_entity_poly.pdbx_seq_one_letter_code
_entity_poly.pdbx_strand_id
1 'polypeptide(L)'
;MKYGINVNKTLLKLESKLNSIENCRRKSETEEPSLEKEDRKIQTLIKSTFVLDSQQEDFPHEVVDLPTKNEWDGVYDFSLEPDKVGINREQISADIKEKGIEAIAWYKPFHTHDADEWGIYYDAEGIYCFAEEVFGVPVDTNIFRKTIALVRNHELFHFLVEMMCTSLELSDNKAYYLSYQSQKAQINNLEESLATAIQFNRFNWVKGRKGSKKKLETMLKDLPDGYRAYANYIADTNFREGLSSLIKTVVGDKVSDDTNNIFFNTEPFIISSKDVPEYILTDKSSSAWLKYGIPFPVFNGCKVNIYPGDHAPPHIHVFMPSPDYERGSYLVEPPLASYRNSPILSDKELKKIKSYISKYSDKISKALRNTYRTIPEKQLQKFVGQALIN
;
A
#
# COMPACT_ATOMS: atom_id res chain seq x y z
N MET A 1 -2.46 -19.81 -9.71
CA MET A 1 -3.82 -20.37 -9.49
C MET A 1 -4.85 -19.28 -9.80
N LYS A 2 -6.14 -19.61 -10.00
CA LYS A 2 -7.21 -18.61 -10.16
C LYS A 2 -8.26 -18.77 -9.06
N TYR A 3 -8.18 -17.90 -8.06
CA TYR A 3 -9.24 -17.68 -7.05
C TYR A 3 -9.46 -16.18 -6.88
N GLY A 4 -9.94 -15.54 -7.95
CA GLY A 4 -10.46 -14.18 -7.86
C GLY A 4 -11.87 -14.19 -7.26
N ILE A 5 -12.14 -13.27 -6.34
CA ILE A 5 -13.50 -12.88 -5.98
C ILE A 5 -14.23 -12.44 -7.27
N ASN A 6 -15.54 -12.63 -7.36
CA ASN A 6 -16.29 -12.40 -8.59
C ASN A 6 -16.46 -10.90 -8.92
N VAL A 7 -15.39 -10.28 -9.44
CA VAL A 7 -15.25 -8.85 -9.77
C VAL A 7 -16.45 -8.32 -10.57
N ASN A 8 -16.96 -9.12 -11.51
CA ASN A 8 -18.13 -8.78 -12.33
C ASN A 8 -19.36 -8.41 -11.48
N LYS A 9 -19.56 -9.04 -10.31
CA LYS A 9 -20.71 -8.76 -9.44
C LYS A 9 -20.60 -7.41 -8.71
N THR A 10 -19.39 -6.90 -8.50
CA THR A 10 -19.14 -5.56 -7.95
C THR A 10 -19.16 -4.50 -9.05
N LEU A 11 -18.57 -4.79 -10.21
CA LEU A 11 -18.67 -3.94 -11.41
C LEU A 11 -20.12 -3.68 -11.82
N LEU A 12 -20.96 -4.73 -11.95
CA LEU A 12 -22.37 -4.58 -12.32
C LEU A 12 -23.18 -3.72 -11.31
N LYS A 13 -22.79 -3.69 -10.03
CA LYS A 13 -23.37 -2.78 -9.03
C LYS A 13 -22.91 -1.34 -9.22
N LEU A 14 -21.62 -1.13 -9.51
CA LEU A 14 -21.03 0.19 -9.80
C LEU A 14 -21.66 0.80 -11.05
N GLU A 15 -21.70 0.04 -12.16
CA GLU A 15 -22.33 0.42 -13.42
C GLU A 15 -23.81 0.79 -13.21
N SER A 16 -24.57 -0.01 -12.45
CA SER A 16 -25.97 0.29 -12.15
C SER A 16 -26.15 1.60 -11.37
N LYS A 17 -25.26 1.93 -10.42
CA LYS A 17 -25.28 3.19 -9.68
C LYS A 17 -24.89 4.39 -10.56
N LEU A 18 -23.81 4.26 -11.34
CA LEU A 18 -23.35 5.30 -12.27
C LEU A 18 -24.40 5.64 -13.32
N ASN A 19 -25.02 4.62 -13.94
CA ASN A 19 -26.12 4.83 -14.88
C ASN A 19 -27.33 5.55 -14.24
N SER A 20 -27.60 5.34 -12.95
CA SER A 20 -28.67 6.08 -12.25
C SER A 20 -28.33 7.57 -12.13
N ILE A 21 -27.09 7.90 -11.77
CA ILE A 21 -26.60 9.29 -11.63
C ILE A 21 -26.59 10.01 -12.99
N GLU A 22 -26.10 9.35 -14.06
CA GLU A 22 -26.15 9.92 -15.41
C GLU A 22 -27.58 10.15 -15.90
N ASN A 23 -28.51 9.23 -15.62
CA ASN A 23 -29.92 9.41 -16.01
C ASN A 23 -30.63 10.52 -15.23
N CYS A 24 -30.14 10.92 -14.06
CA CYS A 24 -30.55 12.18 -13.42
C CYS A 24 -29.97 13.39 -14.15
N ARG A 25 -28.66 13.39 -14.43
CA ARG A 25 -27.96 14.50 -15.09
C ARG A 25 -28.49 14.82 -16.49
N ARG A 26 -28.76 13.81 -17.31
CA ARG A 26 -29.33 13.99 -18.66
C ARG A 26 -30.76 14.54 -18.64
N LYS A 27 -31.50 14.42 -17.53
CA LYS A 27 -32.84 15.03 -17.38
C LYS A 27 -32.75 16.51 -17.05
N SER A 28 -31.85 16.90 -16.15
CA SER A 28 -31.55 18.31 -15.84
C SER A 28 -30.98 19.10 -17.03
N GLU A 29 -30.48 18.41 -18.06
CA GLU A 29 -30.05 19.02 -19.33
C GLU A 29 -31.20 19.23 -20.34
N THR A 30 -32.42 18.75 -20.04
CA THR A 30 -33.59 18.77 -20.97
C THR A 30 -34.81 19.55 -20.47
N GLU A 31 -34.78 20.03 -19.22
CA GLU A 31 -35.80 20.90 -18.63
C GLU A 31 -35.11 22.21 -18.16
N GLU A 32 -35.84 23.32 -18.04
CA GLU A 32 -35.35 24.55 -17.37
C GLU A 32 -35.96 24.73 -15.97
N PRO A 33 -35.34 24.20 -14.90
CA PRO A 33 -35.55 24.69 -13.54
C PRO A 33 -34.48 25.71 -13.14
N SER A 34 -34.71 26.46 -12.07
CA SER A 34 -33.65 27.25 -11.44
C SER A 34 -32.56 26.32 -10.88
N LEU A 35 -31.30 26.57 -11.27
CA LEU A 35 -30.13 25.73 -10.93
C LEU A 35 -30.08 25.35 -9.44
N GLU A 36 -30.30 26.31 -8.53
CA GLU A 36 -30.39 26.06 -7.08
C GLU A 36 -31.33 24.92 -6.69
N LYS A 37 -32.46 24.75 -7.37
CA LYS A 37 -33.48 23.76 -7.02
C LYS A 37 -33.06 22.35 -7.44
N GLU A 38 -32.26 22.23 -8.49
CA GLU A 38 -31.70 20.97 -8.97
C GLU A 38 -30.38 20.64 -8.25
N ASP A 39 -29.52 21.62 -7.97
CA ASP A 39 -28.38 21.45 -7.05
C ASP A 39 -28.87 20.97 -5.68
N ARG A 40 -29.93 21.56 -5.12
CA ARG A 40 -30.55 21.08 -3.88
C ARG A 40 -31.15 19.68 -4.02
N LYS A 41 -31.68 19.27 -5.18
CA LYS A 41 -32.10 17.88 -5.43
C LYS A 41 -30.89 16.94 -5.48
N ILE A 42 -29.82 17.28 -6.19
CA ILE A 42 -28.61 16.47 -6.33
C ILE A 42 -27.91 16.34 -4.97
N GLN A 43 -27.75 17.43 -4.24
CA GLN A 43 -27.22 17.43 -2.86
C GLN A 43 -28.12 16.65 -1.89
N THR A 44 -29.46 16.71 -2.04
CA THR A 44 -30.38 15.87 -1.27
C THR A 44 -30.29 14.39 -1.67
N LEU A 45 -30.11 14.07 -2.95
CA LEU A 45 -30.00 12.70 -3.46
C LEU A 45 -28.66 12.08 -3.05
N ILE A 46 -27.58 12.87 -3.03
CA ILE A 46 -26.30 12.53 -2.40
C ILE A 46 -26.55 12.24 -0.91
N LYS A 47 -27.13 13.17 -0.15
CA LYS A 47 -27.41 13.01 1.30
C LYS A 47 -28.46 11.94 1.67
N SER A 48 -29.21 11.39 0.71
CA SER A 48 -30.15 10.28 0.93
C SER A 48 -29.66 8.94 0.37
N THR A 49 -28.74 8.95 -0.60
CA THR A 49 -28.00 7.76 -1.05
C THR A 49 -26.83 7.45 -0.12
N PHE A 50 -26.23 8.48 0.46
CA PHE A 50 -25.26 8.44 1.55
C PHE A 50 -25.95 8.95 2.81
N VAL A 51 -26.58 8.05 3.58
CA VAL A 51 -27.31 8.40 4.80
C VAL A 51 -26.33 8.84 5.87
N LEU A 52 -26.11 10.15 5.96
CA LEU A 52 -25.43 10.79 7.09
C LEU A 52 -26.46 11.02 8.21
N ASP A 53 -26.78 9.96 8.96
CA ASP A 53 -27.52 10.14 10.21
C ASP A 53 -26.59 10.83 11.22
N SER A 54 -26.91 12.06 11.60
CA SER A 54 -26.06 12.90 12.44
C SER A 54 -26.24 12.62 13.93
N GLN A 55 -26.45 11.34 14.30
CA GLN A 55 -26.31 10.90 15.68
C GLN A 55 -24.85 11.05 16.12
N GLN A 56 -24.66 11.40 17.38
CA GLN A 56 -23.34 11.60 17.98
C GLN A 56 -22.75 10.24 18.40
N GLU A 57 -22.58 9.33 17.45
CA GLU A 57 -21.97 8.02 17.72
C GLU A 57 -20.44 8.11 17.76
N ASP A 58 -19.84 7.30 18.63
CA ASP A 58 -18.39 7.15 18.70
C ASP A 58 -17.85 6.45 17.44
N PHE A 59 -16.55 6.62 17.18
CA PHE A 59 -15.87 6.12 15.97
C PHE A 59 -16.20 4.62 15.80
N PRO A 60 -16.88 4.19 14.72
CA PRO A 60 -17.70 2.99 14.72
C PRO A 60 -16.95 1.79 15.27
N HIS A 61 -17.37 1.34 16.46
CA HIS A 61 -16.80 0.22 17.19
C HIS A 61 -17.22 -1.14 16.58
N GLU A 62 -17.26 -1.23 15.25
CA GLU A 62 -17.03 -2.49 14.54
C GLU A 62 -15.62 -2.97 14.91
N VAL A 63 -15.55 -3.74 15.99
CA VAL A 63 -14.58 -4.81 16.13
C VAL A 63 -14.76 -5.64 14.86
N VAL A 64 -13.85 -5.47 13.90
CA VAL A 64 -13.86 -6.23 12.64
C VAL A 64 -13.83 -7.70 13.02
N ASP A 65 -15.00 -8.35 12.93
CA ASP A 65 -15.13 -9.72 13.40
C ASP A 65 -14.21 -10.59 12.54
N LEU A 66 -13.33 -11.33 13.22
CA LEU A 66 -12.35 -12.19 12.57
C LEU A 66 -13.12 -13.11 11.61
N PRO A 67 -12.86 -13.10 10.29
CA PRO A 67 -13.67 -13.88 9.37
C PRO A 67 -13.70 -15.33 9.85
N THR A 68 -14.88 -15.90 9.86
CA THR A 68 -15.19 -17.08 10.66
C THR A 68 -14.31 -18.25 10.23
N LYS A 69 -14.15 -19.25 11.11
CA LYS A 69 -13.27 -20.40 10.83
C LYS A 69 -13.51 -20.97 9.42
N ASN A 70 -14.79 -21.11 9.05
CA ASN A 70 -15.24 -21.70 7.80
C ASN A 70 -14.90 -20.86 6.54
N GLU A 71 -14.67 -19.55 6.67
CA GLU A 71 -14.33 -18.66 5.55
C GLU A 71 -12.84 -18.76 5.17
N TRP A 72 -11.97 -19.12 6.12
CA TRP A 72 -10.52 -19.34 5.88
C TRP A 72 -10.17 -20.79 5.54
N ASP A 73 -10.90 -21.76 6.08
CA ASP A 73 -10.59 -23.20 5.99
C ASP A 73 -10.67 -23.76 4.55
N GLY A 74 -11.13 -22.98 3.56
CA GLY A 74 -11.12 -23.32 2.14
C GLY A 74 -10.09 -22.56 1.27
N VAL A 75 -9.32 -21.63 1.87
CA VAL A 75 -8.40 -20.74 1.13
C VAL A 75 -6.93 -20.99 1.46
N TYR A 76 -6.62 -21.37 2.71
CA TYR A 76 -5.26 -21.65 3.15
C TYR A 76 -5.13 -23.03 3.79
N ASP A 77 -4.13 -23.77 3.32
CA ASP A 77 -3.60 -24.91 4.06
C ASP A 77 -2.73 -24.38 5.22
N PHE A 78 -3.25 -24.47 6.43
CA PHE A 78 -2.53 -24.06 7.64
C PHE A 78 -1.55 -25.13 8.15
N SER A 79 -1.26 -26.18 7.37
CA SER A 79 -0.19 -27.16 7.64
C SER A 79 1.22 -26.66 7.25
N LEU A 80 1.42 -25.34 7.23
CA LEU A 80 2.75 -24.71 7.32
C LEU A 80 3.39 -25.09 8.66
N GLU A 81 3.99 -26.28 8.74
CA GLU A 81 4.83 -26.72 9.85
C GLU A 81 6.07 -25.81 9.91
N PRO A 82 6.16 -24.88 10.89
CA PRO A 82 7.21 -23.86 10.91
C PRO A 82 8.60 -24.45 11.11
N ASP A 83 8.65 -25.66 11.67
CA ASP A 83 9.86 -26.43 11.96
C ASP A 83 10.43 -27.14 10.71
N LYS A 84 9.66 -27.22 9.62
CA LYS A 84 10.11 -27.78 8.33
C LYS A 84 10.68 -26.74 7.38
N VAL A 85 10.42 -25.45 7.62
CA VAL A 85 10.98 -24.33 6.85
C VAL A 85 12.09 -23.67 7.67
N GLY A 86 13.20 -23.30 7.04
CA GLY A 86 14.35 -22.68 7.72
C GLY A 86 14.12 -21.21 8.10
N ILE A 87 13.07 -20.92 8.88
CA ILE A 87 12.64 -19.56 9.22
C ILE A 87 13.77 -18.80 9.93
N ASN A 88 14.37 -17.84 9.23
CA ASN A 88 15.43 -16.99 9.77
C ASN A 88 14.83 -15.88 10.65
N ARG A 89 14.49 -16.26 11.89
CA ARG A 89 13.91 -15.39 12.92
C ARG A 89 14.75 -14.15 13.21
N GLU A 90 16.08 -14.26 13.21
CA GLU A 90 16.98 -13.13 13.48
C GLU A 90 16.90 -12.07 12.37
N GLN A 91 16.95 -12.49 11.10
CA GLN A 91 16.78 -11.60 9.96
C GLN A 91 15.39 -10.95 9.96
N ILE A 92 14.31 -11.70 10.24
CA ILE A 92 12.95 -11.15 10.31
C ILE A 92 12.82 -10.12 11.43
N SER A 93 13.32 -10.41 12.63
CA SER A 93 13.27 -9.49 13.77
C SER A 93 14.13 -8.23 13.53
N ALA A 94 15.20 -8.34 12.74
CA ALA A 94 15.99 -7.19 12.27
C ALA A 94 15.25 -6.39 11.18
N ASP A 95 14.62 -7.05 10.20
CA ASP A 95 13.82 -6.42 9.15
C ASP A 95 12.63 -5.64 9.75
N ILE A 96 11.94 -6.20 10.74
CA ILE A 96 10.87 -5.51 11.50
C ILE A 96 11.41 -4.25 12.17
N LYS A 97 12.58 -4.31 12.83
CA LYS A 97 13.18 -3.15 13.50
C LYS A 97 13.69 -2.08 12.52
N GLU A 98 14.14 -2.48 11.33
CA GLU A 98 14.57 -1.55 10.27
C GLU A 98 13.37 -0.87 9.56
N LYS A 99 12.30 -1.63 9.30
CA LYS A 99 11.25 -1.25 8.33
C LYS A 99 9.85 -1.07 8.93
N GLY A 100 9.64 -1.43 10.19
CA GLY A 100 8.32 -1.39 10.83
C GLY A 100 7.43 -2.58 10.45
N ILE A 101 6.14 -2.32 10.28
CA ILE A 101 5.14 -3.34 9.91
C ILE A 101 5.35 -3.80 8.45
N GLU A 102 5.94 -2.93 7.62
CA GLU A 102 6.27 -3.14 6.20
C GLU A 102 7.29 -4.26 5.92
N ALA A 103 7.88 -4.84 6.99
CA ALA A 103 8.63 -6.09 6.91
C ALA A 103 7.74 -7.34 6.79
N ILE A 104 6.49 -7.28 7.26
CA ILE A 104 5.62 -8.46 7.44
C ILE A 104 4.24 -8.33 6.78
N ALA A 105 3.74 -7.11 6.57
CA ALA A 105 2.61 -6.84 5.69
C ALA A 105 2.82 -5.51 4.97
N TRP A 106 2.14 -5.29 3.84
CA TRP A 106 2.10 -3.98 3.19
C TRP A 106 0.90 -3.91 2.23
N TYR A 107 0.31 -2.72 2.14
CA TYR A 107 -0.70 -2.40 1.15
C TYR A 107 -0.08 -1.98 -0.21
N LYS A 108 -0.53 -2.59 -1.32
CA LYS A 108 -0.26 -2.15 -2.70
C LYS A 108 -1.39 -1.24 -3.19
N PRO A 109 -1.14 0.07 -3.47
CA PRO A 109 -2.19 1.01 -3.84
C PRO A 109 -2.69 0.88 -5.29
N PHE A 110 -4.00 1.00 -5.49
CA PHE A 110 -4.65 0.82 -6.80
C PHE A 110 -4.45 1.97 -7.80
N HIS A 111 -4.03 3.17 -7.39
CA HIS A 111 -3.58 4.21 -8.34
C HIS A 111 -2.23 3.87 -9.00
N THR A 112 -1.55 2.79 -8.57
CA THR A 112 -0.14 2.49 -8.94
C THR A 112 0.14 1.03 -9.29
N HIS A 113 -0.86 0.15 -9.23
CA HIS A 113 -0.76 -1.28 -9.50
C HIS A 113 -1.96 -1.76 -10.32
N ASP A 114 -1.77 -2.81 -11.10
CA ASP A 114 -2.84 -3.41 -11.91
C ASP A 114 -3.96 -4.03 -11.06
N ALA A 115 -5.12 -4.25 -11.68
CA ALA A 115 -6.37 -4.64 -11.04
C ALA A 115 -6.34 -5.99 -10.30
N ASP A 116 -5.36 -6.86 -10.60
CA ASP A 116 -5.08 -8.11 -9.91
C ASP A 116 -3.82 -8.07 -9.00
N GLU A 117 -3.10 -6.95 -8.97
CA GLU A 117 -1.93 -6.72 -8.12
C GLU A 117 -2.19 -5.86 -6.87
N TRP A 118 -3.16 -4.96 -6.86
CA TRP A 118 -3.46 -4.11 -5.68
C TRP A 118 -4.08 -4.91 -4.51
N GLY A 119 -3.93 -4.43 -3.27
CA GLY A 119 -4.47 -5.09 -2.07
C GLY A 119 -3.46 -5.23 -0.93
N ILE A 120 -3.84 -5.93 0.14
CA ILE A 120 -2.98 -6.15 1.32
C ILE A 120 -2.20 -7.45 1.17
N TYR A 121 -0.88 -7.40 1.34
CA TYR A 121 0.02 -8.55 1.23
C TYR A 121 0.69 -8.85 2.55
N TYR A 122 0.59 -10.09 3.04
CA TYR A 122 1.24 -10.60 4.24
C TYR A 122 2.43 -11.53 3.88
N ASP A 123 3.55 -11.46 4.60
CA ASP A 123 4.61 -12.48 4.57
C ASP A 123 4.33 -13.52 5.66
N ALA A 124 4.18 -14.79 5.29
CA ALA A 124 3.78 -15.83 6.24
C ALA A 124 4.83 -16.05 7.36
N GLU A 125 6.12 -16.03 7.02
CA GLU A 125 7.21 -16.14 8.01
C GLU A 125 7.26 -14.90 8.92
N GLY A 126 7.10 -13.71 8.36
CA GLY A 126 7.03 -12.44 9.06
C GLY A 126 5.90 -12.39 10.09
N ILE A 127 4.68 -12.69 9.66
CA ILE A 127 3.50 -12.80 10.55
C ILE A 127 3.73 -13.86 11.62
N TYR A 128 4.32 -15.01 11.28
CA TYR A 128 4.62 -16.08 12.23
C TYR A 128 5.60 -15.63 13.33
N CYS A 129 6.71 -14.96 12.97
CA CYS A 129 7.70 -14.48 13.95
C CYS A 129 7.16 -13.32 14.81
N PHE A 130 6.46 -12.37 14.20
CA PHE A 130 5.78 -11.28 14.92
C PHE A 130 4.73 -11.83 15.90
N ALA A 131 4.05 -12.92 15.54
CA ALA A 131 3.13 -13.62 16.44
C ALA A 131 3.86 -14.29 17.63
N GLU A 132 5.01 -14.93 17.41
CA GLU A 132 5.85 -15.47 18.49
C GLU A 132 6.32 -14.33 19.43
N GLU A 133 6.77 -13.19 18.90
CA GLU A 133 7.20 -12.04 19.71
C GLU A 133 6.04 -11.39 20.50
N VAL A 134 4.91 -11.08 19.86
CA VAL A 134 3.77 -10.37 20.47
C VAL A 134 2.93 -11.24 21.41
N PHE A 135 2.71 -12.52 21.06
CA PHE A 135 1.90 -13.41 21.89
C PHE A 135 2.75 -14.27 22.85
N GLY A 136 4.04 -14.48 22.57
CA GLY A 136 4.98 -15.17 23.46
C GLY A 136 4.77 -16.67 23.60
N VAL A 137 4.22 -17.31 22.57
CA VAL A 137 3.72 -18.70 22.60
C VAL A 137 3.89 -19.35 21.23
N PRO A 138 3.90 -20.70 21.14
CA PRO A 138 3.78 -21.39 19.85
C PRO A 138 2.57 -20.89 19.06
N VAL A 139 2.76 -20.60 17.79
CA VAL A 139 1.77 -19.94 16.95
C VAL A 139 0.91 -20.99 16.27
N ASP A 140 -0.22 -21.28 16.89
CA ASP A 140 -1.31 -22.04 16.27
C ASP A 140 -2.09 -21.20 15.23
N THR A 141 -2.95 -21.85 14.45
CA THR A 141 -3.81 -21.23 13.43
C THR A 141 -4.65 -20.04 13.95
N ASN A 142 -5.06 -20.06 15.22
CA ASN A 142 -5.86 -19.01 15.84
C ASN A 142 -4.98 -17.82 16.27
N ILE A 143 -3.78 -18.06 16.78
CA ILE A 143 -2.77 -17.01 16.99
C ILE A 143 -2.34 -16.38 15.66
N PHE A 144 -2.14 -17.17 14.61
CA PHE A 144 -1.78 -16.67 13.27
C PHE A 144 -2.91 -15.80 12.68
N ARG A 145 -4.16 -16.26 12.65
CA ARG A 145 -5.33 -15.47 12.19
C ARG A 145 -5.55 -14.19 13.02
N LYS A 146 -5.33 -14.23 14.34
CA LYS A 146 -5.34 -13.03 15.20
C LYS A 146 -4.22 -12.05 14.84
N THR A 147 -3.05 -12.54 14.45
CA THR A 147 -1.92 -11.69 14.07
C THR A 147 -2.15 -11.03 12.72
N ILE A 148 -2.70 -11.76 11.74
CA ILE A 148 -3.19 -11.16 10.49
C ILE A 148 -4.18 -10.04 10.79
N ALA A 149 -5.20 -10.26 11.61
CA ALA A 149 -6.20 -9.22 11.90
C ALA A 149 -5.65 -8.02 12.70
N LEU A 150 -4.64 -8.22 13.55
CA LEU A 150 -3.90 -7.13 14.21
C LEU A 150 -3.14 -6.28 13.19
N VAL A 151 -2.43 -6.91 12.26
CA VAL A 151 -1.64 -6.23 11.23
C VAL A 151 -2.51 -5.60 10.14
N ARG A 152 -3.59 -6.29 9.72
CA ARG A 152 -4.60 -5.82 8.75
C ARG A 152 -5.16 -4.44 9.08
N ASN A 153 -5.33 -4.11 10.35
CA ASN A 153 -5.84 -2.80 10.77
C ASN A 153 -4.86 -1.65 10.46
N HIS A 154 -3.55 -1.92 10.41
CA HIS A 154 -2.53 -0.96 9.93
C HIS A 154 -2.69 -0.77 8.42
N GLU A 155 -2.63 -1.87 7.66
CA GLU A 155 -2.67 -1.86 6.18
C GLU A 155 -3.97 -1.30 5.61
N LEU A 156 -5.10 -1.58 6.26
CA LEU A 156 -6.40 -1.04 5.88
C LEU A 156 -6.46 0.49 6.03
N PHE A 157 -5.63 1.10 6.90
CA PHE A 157 -5.57 2.56 7.00
C PHE A 157 -4.97 3.19 5.73
N HIS A 158 -3.91 2.60 5.15
CA HIS A 158 -3.33 3.06 3.88
C HIS A 158 -4.34 2.98 2.73
N PHE A 159 -5.15 1.92 2.69
CA PHE A 159 -6.29 1.80 1.77
C PHE A 159 -7.35 2.90 2.01
N LEU A 160 -7.69 3.21 3.27
CA LEU A 160 -8.66 4.28 3.58
C LEU A 160 -8.13 5.67 3.18
N VAL A 161 -6.83 5.93 3.33
CA VAL A 161 -6.17 7.15 2.83
C VAL A 161 -6.22 7.22 1.30
N GLU A 162 -6.04 6.10 0.60
CA GLU A 162 -6.22 6.04 -0.85
C GLU A 162 -7.67 6.26 -1.29
N MET A 163 -8.66 5.66 -0.60
CA MET A 163 -10.09 5.86 -0.87
C MET A 163 -10.56 7.29 -0.60
N MET A 164 -10.06 7.92 0.45
CA MET A 164 -10.24 9.36 0.71
C MET A 164 -9.72 10.20 -0.45
N CYS A 165 -8.48 9.94 -0.89
CA CYS A 165 -7.90 10.65 -2.03
C CYS A 165 -8.75 10.45 -3.29
N THR A 166 -9.10 9.21 -3.62
CA THR A 166 -9.97 8.85 -4.77
C THR A 166 -11.28 9.65 -4.76
N SER A 167 -11.89 9.80 -3.58
CA SER A 167 -13.16 10.52 -3.41
C SER A 167 -13.02 12.02 -3.66
N LEU A 168 -11.86 12.60 -3.30
CA LEU A 168 -11.47 13.96 -3.69
C LEU A 168 -11.14 14.05 -5.20
N GLU A 169 -10.44 13.07 -5.79
CA GLU A 169 -10.12 13.07 -7.22
C GLU A 169 -11.38 13.05 -8.09
N LEU A 170 -12.37 12.22 -7.72
CA LEU A 170 -13.68 12.12 -8.37
C LEU A 170 -14.55 13.38 -8.19
N SER A 171 -14.33 14.17 -7.14
CA SER A 171 -15.09 15.39 -6.86
C SER A 171 -14.50 16.62 -7.55
N ASP A 172 -13.17 16.78 -7.51
CA ASP A 172 -12.46 17.95 -8.01
C ASP A 172 -11.88 17.76 -9.43
N ASN A 173 -11.91 16.53 -9.97
CA ASN A 173 -11.22 16.12 -11.21
C ASN A 173 -9.71 16.45 -11.18
N LYS A 174 -9.03 16.09 -10.08
CA LYS A 174 -7.63 16.44 -9.78
C LYS A 174 -6.92 15.32 -9.05
N ALA A 175 -5.70 14.99 -9.46
CA ALA A 175 -4.84 14.02 -8.78
C ALA A 175 -4.41 14.51 -7.38
N TYR A 176 -4.86 13.80 -6.34
CA TYR A 176 -4.51 13.97 -4.94
C TYR A 176 -3.60 12.84 -4.44
N TYR A 177 -3.85 11.58 -4.77
CA TYR A 177 -3.12 10.44 -4.21
C TYR A 177 -1.67 10.40 -4.68
N LEU A 178 -1.44 10.48 -6.00
CA LEU A 178 -0.09 10.51 -6.57
C LEU A 178 0.69 11.76 -6.12
N SER A 179 -0.01 12.89 -5.98
CA SER A 179 0.52 14.13 -5.43
C SER A 179 0.97 13.95 -3.97
N TYR A 180 0.15 13.32 -3.14
CA TYR A 180 0.45 12.99 -1.75
C TYR A 180 1.62 12.01 -1.64
N GLN A 181 1.59 10.88 -2.36
CA GLN A 181 2.66 9.87 -2.33
C GLN A 181 4.02 10.44 -2.75
N SER A 182 4.05 11.35 -3.73
CA SER A 182 5.30 12.04 -4.12
C SER A 182 5.91 12.90 -3.00
N GLN A 183 5.09 13.31 -2.04
CA GLN A 183 5.47 14.13 -0.88
C GLN A 183 5.59 13.32 0.41
N LYS A 184 5.01 12.12 0.53
CA LYS A 184 5.05 11.26 1.73
C LYS A 184 6.48 10.97 2.24
N ALA A 185 7.48 10.96 1.35
CA ALA A 185 8.90 10.82 1.72
C ALA A 185 9.54 12.11 2.33
N GLN A 186 8.81 13.21 2.40
CA GLN A 186 9.23 14.51 2.97
C GLN A 186 8.28 15.00 4.07
N ILE A 187 7.00 14.64 3.95
CA ILE A 187 5.96 14.88 4.95
C ILE A 187 6.14 13.87 6.11
N ASN A 188 5.82 14.32 7.32
CA ASN A 188 6.01 13.57 8.57
C ASN A 188 5.36 12.16 8.52
N ASN A 189 5.88 11.22 9.33
CA ASN A 189 5.40 9.83 9.49
C ASN A 189 4.02 9.73 10.20
N LEU A 190 3.17 10.73 10.02
CA LEU A 190 1.84 10.88 10.62
C LEU A 190 0.89 9.75 10.19
N GLU A 191 0.93 9.35 8.92
CA GLU A 191 0.12 8.25 8.40
C GLU A 191 0.44 6.94 9.14
N GLU A 192 1.71 6.60 9.30
CA GLU A 192 2.16 5.41 10.04
C GLU A 192 1.82 5.48 11.53
N SER A 193 1.86 6.68 12.10
CA SER A 193 1.46 6.92 13.50
C SER A 193 -0.03 6.60 13.70
N LEU A 194 -0.88 6.99 12.74
CA LEU A 194 -2.32 6.79 12.77
C LEU A 194 -2.72 5.34 12.41
N ALA A 195 -2.05 4.73 11.43
CA ALA A 195 -2.18 3.31 11.10
C ALA A 195 -1.87 2.42 12.31
N THR A 196 -0.75 2.69 12.99
CA THR A 196 -0.33 1.98 14.20
C THR A 196 -1.30 2.22 15.36
N ALA A 197 -1.84 3.45 15.51
CA ALA A 197 -2.85 3.75 16.52
C ALA A 197 -4.18 3.01 16.27
N ILE A 198 -4.64 2.89 15.01
CA ILE A 198 -5.80 2.07 14.64
C ILE A 198 -5.53 0.58 14.91
N GLN A 199 -4.38 0.05 14.51
CA GLN A 199 -3.94 -1.31 14.83
C GLN A 199 -4.04 -1.58 16.34
N PHE A 200 -3.56 -0.64 17.15
CA PHE A 200 -3.49 -0.77 18.60
C PHE A 200 -4.86 -0.66 19.28
N ASN A 201 -5.71 0.27 18.83
CA ASN A 201 -7.02 0.55 19.43
C ASN A 201 -8.11 -0.44 18.99
N ARG A 202 -8.17 -0.79 17.69
CA ARG A 202 -9.24 -1.67 17.15
C ARG A 202 -9.02 -3.16 17.43
N PHE A 203 -7.84 -3.58 17.87
CA PHE A 203 -7.60 -4.98 18.19
C PHE A 203 -8.28 -5.40 19.51
N ASN A 204 -9.05 -6.50 19.48
CA ASN A 204 -9.79 -6.98 20.64
C ASN A 204 -8.87 -7.68 21.67
N TRP A 205 -8.19 -6.88 22.48
CA TRP A 205 -7.30 -7.33 23.56
C TRP A 205 -7.99 -8.19 24.62
N VAL A 206 -9.30 -8.08 24.80
CA VAL A 206 -10.08 -8.86 25.77
C VAL A 206 -10.12 -10.35 25.41
N LYS A 207 -10.01 -10.69 24.11
CA LYS A 207 -9.85 -12.06 23.60
C LYS A 207 -8.36 -12.48 23.43
N GLY A 208 -7.41 -11.72 24.00
CA GLY A 208 -5.96 -11.94 23.92
C GLY A 208 -5.35 -12.58 25.17
N ARG A 209 -4.09 -13.06 25.09
CA ARG A 209 -3.35 -13.54 26.28
C ARG A 209 -2.90 -12.35 27.13
N LYS A 210 -2.95 -12.49 28.46
CA LYS A 210 -2.56 -11.44 29.42
C LYS A 210 -1.10 -11.03 29.18
N GLY A 211 -0.89 -9.76 28.82
CA GLY A 211 0.44 -9.19 28.53
C GLY A 211 0.76 -8.99 27.05
N SER A 212 0.01 -9.57 26.10
CA SER A 212 0.26 -9.39 24.66
C SER A 212 0.21 -7.92 24.22
N LYS A 213 -0.72 -7.13 24.79
CA LYS A 213 -0.78 -5.67 24.58
C LYS A 213 0.55 -4.99 24.97
N LYS A 214 1.07 -5.30 26.17
CA LYS A 214 2.33 -4.74 26.67
C LYS A 214 3.56 -5.20 25.86
N LYS A 215 3.52 -6.41 25.26
CA LYS A 215 4.55 -6.86 24.32
C LYS A 215 4.55 -6.01 23.05
N LEU A 216 3.39 -5.78 22.44
CA LEU A 216 3.25 -4.86 21.31
C LEU A 216 3.69 -3.43 21.72
N GLU A 217 3.22 -2.90 22.85
CA GLU A 217 3.66 -1.59 23.40
C GLU A 217 5.18 -1.47 23.64
N THR A 218 5.88 -2.60 23.76
CA THR A 218 7.35 -2.62 23.94
C THR A 218 8.03 -2.66 22.58
N MET A 219 7.65 -3.60 21.72
CA MET A 219 8.18 -3.74 20.37
C MET A 219 7.96 -2.47 19.50
N LEU A 220 6.78 -1.84 19.58
CA LEU A 220 6.47 -0.59 18.87
C LEU A 220 7.41 0.58 19.23
N LYS A 221 8.15 0.52 20.36
CA LYS A 221 9.13 1.53 20.76
C LYS A 221 10.51 1.33 20.11
N ASP A 222 10.78 0.13 19.58
CA ASP A 222 12.04 -0.20 18.91
C ASP A 222 11.95 -0.04 17.38
N LEU A 223 10.73 0.08 16.83
CA LEU A 223 10.46 0.34 15.39
C LEU A 223 10.84 1.79 14.98
N PRO A 224 10.80 2.15 13.68
CA PRO A 224 11.01 3.53 13.23
C PRO A 224 9.98 4.56 13.75
N ASP A 225 10.29 5.85 13.60
CA ASP A 225 9.57 6.94 14.30
C ASP A 225 8.06 7.03 14.05
N GLY A 226 7.57 6.61 12.89
CA GLY A 226 6.13 6.55 12.60
C GLY A 226 5.38 5.66 13.59
N TYR A 227 5.76 4.39 13.65
CA TYR A 227 5.15 3.42 14.58
C TYR A 227 5.43 3.79 16.05
N ARG A 228 6.56 4.44 16.38
CA ARG A 228 6.83 4.95 17.74
C ARG A 228 5.85 6.04 18.17
N ALA A 229 5.49 6.94 17.26
CA ALA A 229 4.65 8.10 17.55
C ALA A 229 3.15 7.78 17.75
N TYR A 230 2.72 6.53 17.50
CA TYR A 230 1.34 6.06 17.68
C TYR A 230 0.74 6.42 19.05
N ALA A 231 1.56 6.44 20.11
CA ALA A 231 1.13 6.73 21.48
C ALA A 231 0.49 8.11 21.64
N ASN A 232 0.87 9.07 20.80
CA ASN A 232 0.28 10.41 20.76
C ASN A 232 -1.17 10.41 20.25
N TYR A 233 -1.56 9.37 19.48
CA TYR A 233 -2.83 9.25 18.76
C TYR A 233 -3.73 8.14 19.31
N ILE A 234 -3.42 7.59 20.49
CA ILE A 234 -4.26 6.57 21.16
C ILE A 234 -5.61 7.14 21.65
N ALA A 235 -5.65 8.42 22.02
CA ALA A 235 -6.89 9.08 22.45
C ALA A 235 -7.67 9.64 21.25
N ASP A 236 -8.99 9.46 21.23
CA ASP A 236 -9.85 9.80 20.07
C ASP A 236 -9.80 11.28 19.66
N THR A 237 -9.57 12.20 20.61
CA THR A 237 -9.34 13.62 20.32
C THR A 237 -8.11 13.81 19.45
N ASN A 238 -6.97 13.30 19.92
CA ASN A 238 -5.69 13.42 19.24
C ASN A 238 -5.69 12.64 17.92
N PHE A 239 -6.39 11.51 17.87
CA PHE A 239 -6.58 10.74 16.64
C PHE A 239 -7.32 11.56 15.57
N ARG A 240 -8.43 12.23 15.93
CA ARG A 240 -9.18 13.13 15.03
C ARG A 240 -8.35 14.35 14.60
N GLU A 241 -7.57 14.94 15.51
CA GLU A 241 -6.61 16.02 15.18
C GLU A 241 -5.52 15.56 14.20
N GLY A 242 -5.03 14.32 14.37
CA GLY A 242 -4.10 13.67 13.46
C GLY A 242 -4.71 13.41 12.07
N LEU A 243 -5.95 12.92 11.99
CA LEU A 243 -6.68 12.79 10.71
C LEU A 243 -6.87 14.15 10.01
N SER A 244 -7.25 15.20 10.75
CA SER A 244 -7.39 16.57 10.23
C SER A 244 -6.06 17.09 9.68
N SER A 245 -4.96 16.81 10.39
CA SER A 245 -3.61 17.13 9.94
C SER A 245 -3.22 16.34 8.68
N LEU A 246 -3.56 15.05 8.60
CA LEU A 246 -3.28 14.18 7.45
C LEU A 246 -4.07 14.64 6.20
N ILE A 247 -5.37 14.93 6.35
CA ILE A 247 -6.20 15.53 5.29
C ILE A 247 -5.56 16.83 4.78
N LYS A 248 -5.13 17.72 5.68
CA LYS A 248 -4.44 18.98 5.33
C LYS A 248 -3.12 18.75 4.59
N THR A 249 -2.41 17.64 4.80
CA THR A 249 -1.23 17.27 3.98
C THR A 249 -1.58 16.78 2.56
N VAL A 250 -2.77 16.23 2.34
CA VAL A 250 -3.26 15.81 1.01
C VAL A 250 -3.81 17.00 0.21
N VAL A 251 -4.59 17.87 0.86
CA VAL A 251 -5.39 18.91 0.19
C VAL A 251 -4.85 20.35 0.35
N GLY A 252 -3.95 20.58 1.30
CA GLY A 252 -3.54 21.91 1.77
C GLY A 252 -4.56 22.53 2.74
N ASP A 253 -4.30 23.77 3.19
CA ASP A 253 -5.11 24.49 4.18
C ASP A 253 -6.52 24.92 3.73
N LYS A 254 -7.02 24.37 2.61
CA LYS A 254 -8.29 24.78 1.98
C LYS A 254 -9.53 24.08 2.53
N VAL A 255 -9.37 23.16 3.48
CA VAL A 255 -10.42 22.24 3.91
C VAL A 255 -10.90 22.55 5.33
N SER A 256 -12.22 22.65 5.49
CA SER A 256 -12.91 22.86 6.77
C SER A 256 -12.94 21.58 7.62
N ASP A 257 -12.97 21.75 8.93
CA ASP A 257 -12.84 20.64 9.88
C ASP A 257 -14.03 19.65 9.86
N ASP A 258 -15.20 20.02 9.31
CA ASP A 258 -16.34 19.12 9.09
C ASP A 258 -16.01 17.93 8.18
N THR A 259 -15.06 18.09 7.26
CA THR A 259 -14.70 17.06 6.27
C THR A 259 -14.11 15.79 6.88
N ASN A 260 -13.54 15.86 8.09
CA ASN A 260 -13.00 14.71 8.81
C ASN A 260 -14.03 13.58 8.95
N ASN A 261 -15.29 13.95 9.20
CA ASN A 261 -16.40 13.02 9.36
C ASN A 261 -16.91 12.46 8.02
N ILE A 262 -16.57 13.11 6.89
CA ILE A 262 -16.98 12.70 5.54
C ILE A 262 -16.02 11.65 4.97
N PHE A 263 -14.71 11.80 5.24
CA PHE A 263 -13.68 10.95 4.61
C PHE A 263 -13.33 9.67 5.38
N PHE A 264 -13.53 9.63 6.70
CA PHE A 264 -13.19 8.46 7.53
C PHE A 264 -14.39 7.75 8.19
N ASN A 265 -15.61 8.25 7.98
CA ASN A 265 -16.80 7.42 8.19
C ASN A 265 -16.94 6.49 6.98
N THR A 266 -16.95 5.17 7.20
CA THR A 266 -16.82 4.17 6.13
C THR A 266 -18.13 3.67 5.53
N GLU A 267 -19.28 4.03 6.13
CA GLU A 267 -20.63 3.74 5.63
C GLU A 267 -20.89 4.08 4.14
N PRO A 268 -20.43 5.21 3.58
CA PRO A 268 -20.83 5.62 2.23
C PRO A 268 -19.99 5.01 1.09
N PHE A 269 -18.86 4.36 1.38
CA PHE A 269 -17.94 3.90 0.32
C PHE A 269 -18.47 2.65 -0.40
N ILE A 270 -18.34 2.63 -1.74
CA ILE A 270 -18.85 1.53 -2.58
C ILE A 270 -17.96 0.28 -2.49
N ILE A 271 -16.73 0.44 -2.01
CA ILE A 271 -15.77 -0.64 -1.72
C ILE A 271 -15.73 -0.76 -0.19
N SER A 272 -16.21 -1.88 0.35
CA SER A 272 -16.12 -2.18 1.78
C SER A 272 -14.67 -2.53 2.15
N SER A 273 -14.34 -2.45 3.46
CA SER A 273 -13.13 -3.08 4.00
C SER A 273 -13.09 -4.60 3.78
N LYS A 274 -14.21 -5.22 3.38
CA LYS A 274 -14.36 -6.63 2.99
C LYS A 274 -14.13 -6.90 1.49
N ASP A 275 -14.04 -5.86 0.66
CA ASP A 275 -13.81 -5.97 -0.80
C ASP A 275 -12.33 -5.77 -1.19
N VAL A 276 -11.46 -5.41 -0.23
CA VAL A 276 -10.01 -5.28 -0.45
C VAL A 276 -9.37 -6.66 -0.65
N PRO A 277 -8.61 -6.91 -1.74
CA PRO A 277 -7.90 -8.17 -1.93
C PRO A 277 -6.84 -8.41 -0.84
N GLU A 278 -6.73 -9.66 -0.37
CA GLU A 278 -5.79 -10.08 0.67
C GLU A 278 -4.98 -11.30 0.23
N TYR A 279 -3.65 -11.20 0.28
CA TYR A 279 -2.70 -12.20 -0.20
C TYR A 279 -1.72 -12.58 0.91
N ILE A 280 -1.48 -13.88 1.15
CA ILE A 280 -0.42 -14.35 2.04
C ILE A 280 0.66 -15.03 1.19
N LEU A 281 1.89 -14.54 1.25
CA LEU A 281 3.04 -15.10 0.58
C LEU A 281 3.69 -16.14 1.49
N THR A 282 3.70 -17.40 1.05
CA THR A 282 4.15 -18.56 1.84
C THR A 282 5.56 -19.03 1.54
N ASP A 283 6.25 -18.38 0.60
CA ASP A 283 7.62 -18.69 0.19
C ASP A 283 8.43 -17.39 0.09
N LYS A 284 9.62 -17.33 0.69
CA LYS A 284 10.54 -16.18 0.52
C LYS A 284 11.13 -16.05 -0.87
N SER A 285 11.11 -17.13 -1.66
CA SER A 285 11.28 -17.08 -3.11
C SER A 285 10.08 -16.47 -3.86
N SER A 286 9.03 -16.00 -3.13
CA SER A 286 7.99 -15.08 -3.61
C SER A 286 7.96 -13.72 -2.88
N SER A 287 8.35 -13.64 -1.60
CA SER A 287 8.17 -12.42 -0.79
C SER A 287 9.37 -11.49 -0.69
N ALA A 288 10.61 -11.97 -0.86
CA ALA A 288 11.83 -11.18 -0.72
C ALA A 288 12.10 -10.18 -1.88
N TRP A 289 11.16 -10.06 -2.83
CA TRP A 289 11.34 -9.33 -4.09
C TRP A 289 10.13 -8.51 -4.55
N LEU A 290 8.93 -8.85 -4.08
CA LEU A 290 7.66 -8.31 -4.61
C LEU A 290 7.29 -6.91 -4.09
N LYS A 291 8.29 -6.13 -3.65
CA LYS A 291 8.14 -4.81 -3.02
C LYS A 291 9.19 -3.83 -3.52
N TYR A 292 8.77 -2.58 -3.71
CA TYR A 292 9.56 -1.36 -3.93
C TYR A 292 10.90 -1.54 -4.67
N GLY A 293 10.87 -1.44 -6.00
CA GLY A 293 12.08 -1.29 -6.79
C GLY A 293 12.88 -0.07 -6.34
N ILE A 294 14.10 -0.32 -5.84
CA ILE A 294 14.98 0.64 -5.17
C ILE A 294 15.11 1.89 -6.03
N PRO A 295 14.50 3.03 -5.66
CA PRO A 295 14.34 4.15 -6.57
C PRO A 295 15.56 5.08 -6.55
N PHE A 296 16.11 5.36 -7.72
CA PHE A 296 17.23 6.27 -7.89
C PHE A 296 16.75 7.69 -8.27
N PRO A 297 17.49 8.76 -7.89
CA PRO A 297 17.03 10.14 -8.09
C PRO A 297 16.83 10.48 -9.57
N VAL A 298 15.77 11.23 -9.90
CA VAL A 298 15.49 11.64 -11.29
C VAL A 298 16.64 12.50 -11.84
N PHE A 299 17.12 12.20 -13.05
CA PHE A 299 18.21 12.94 -13.70
C PHE A 299 18.10 12.86 -15.22
N ASN A 300 18.33 13.97 -15.93
CA ASN A 300 18.13 14.12 -17.38
C ASN A 300 16.72 13.73 -17.90
N GLY A 301 15.71 13.66 -17.02
CA GLY A 301 14.40 13.11 -17.36
C GLY A 301 14.41 11.59 -17.54
N CYS A 302 15.21 10.89 -16.73
CA CYS A 302 15.16 9.44 -16.51
C CYS A 302 15.10 9.18 -14.99
N LYS A 303 14.44 8.10 -14.60
CA LYS A 303 14.43 7.51 -13.25
C LYS A 303 14.82 6.03 -13.41
N VAL A 304 15.61 5.49 -12.50
CA VAL A 304 15.99 4.08 -12.51
C VAL A 304 15.48 3.42 -11.25
N ASN A 305 14.92 2.22 -11.37
CA ASN A 305 14.64 1.35 -10.23
C ASN A 305 15.45 0.04 -10.38
N ILE A 306 15.86 -0.57 -9.26
CA ILE A 306 16.28 -1.97 -9.19
C ILE A 306 15.21 -2.71 -8.39
N TYR A 307 14.43 -3.56 -9.04
CA TYR A 307 13.51 -4.46 -8.33
C TYR A 307 14.31 -5.57 -7.68
N PRO A 308 14.27 -5.74 -6.34
CA PRO A 308 14.93 -6.87 -5.71
C PRO A 308 14.37 -8.17 -6.28
N GLY A 309 15.20 -9.22 -6.42
CA GLY A 309 14.81 -10.57 -6.88
C GLY A 309 13.98 -10.67 -8.17
N ASP A 310 13.99 -9.62 -9.00
CA ASP A 310 13.49 -9.65 -10.37
C ASP A 310 14.20 -10.75 -11.18
N HIS A 311 13.50 -11.31 -12.17
CA HIS A 311 13.91 -12.50 -12.91
C HIS A 311 15.29 -12.35 -13.57
N ALA A 312 15.99 -13.47 -13.71
CA ALA A 312 17.30 -13.50 -14.35
C ALA A 312 17.21 -13.12 -15.86
N PRO A 313 18.20 -12.39 -16.40
CA PRO A 313 19.40 -11.89 -15.73
C PRO A 313 19.16 -10.60 -14.90
N PRO A 314 20.01 -10.30 -13.90
CA PRO A 314 19.99 -9.05 -13.14
C PRO A 314 19.97 -7.81 -14.04
N HIS A 315 19.04 -6.89 -13.80
CA HIS A 315 18.85 -5.72 -14.65
C HIS A 315 18.26 -4.52 -13.89
N ILE A 316 17.95 -3.44 -14.63
CA ILE A 316 17.28 -2.24 -14.10
C ILE A 316 16.03 -1.94 -14.93
N HIS A 317 15.12 -1.16 -14.35
CA HIS A 317 13.99 -0.59 -15.07
C HIS A 317 14.23 0.90 -15.22
N VAL A 318 14.02 1.42 -16.44
CA VAL A 318 14.44 2.78 -16.81
C VAL A 318 13.23 3.58 -17.26
N PHE A 319 12.63 4.25 -16.29
CA PHE A 319 11.45 5.06 -16.45
C PHE A 319 11.84 6.40 -17.06
N MET A 320 11.23 6.73 -18.20
CA MET A 320 11.29 8.06 -18.80
C MET A 320 9.87 8.57 -18.96
N PRO A 321 9.59 9.84 -18.62
CA PRO A 321 8.27 10.42 -18.83
C PRO A 321 8.06 10.66 -20.33
N SER A 322 7.30 9.76 -20.96
CA SER A 322 6.53 10.09 -22.18
C SER A 322 5.25 10.82 -21.74
N PRO A 323 4.62 11.65 -22.59
CA PRO A 323 3.32 12.24 -22.28
C PRO A 323 2.22 11.20 -21.97
N ASP A 324 2.35 10.00 -22.54
CA ASP A 324 1.27 9.01 -22.62
C ASP A 324 1.43 7.81 -21.67
N TYR A 325 2.66 7.33 -21.43
CA TYR A 325 2.96 6.14 -20.60
C TYR A 325 4.42 6.11 -20.09
N GLU A 326 4.67 5.36 -19.01
CA GLU A 326 6.02 4.93 -18.61
C GLU A 326 6.57 3.84 -19.55
N ARG A 327 7.87 3.86 -19.88
CA ARG A 327 8.47 3.02 -20.95
C ARG A 327 9.59 2.05 -20.53
N GLY A 328 9.22 0.93 -19.92
CA GLY A 328 9.90 -0.37 -20.13
C GLY A 328 11.16 -0.70 -19.31
N SER A 329 11.64 -1.93 -19.53
CA SER A 329 12.70 -2.60 -18.75
C SER A 329 13.93 -2.89 -19.63
N TYR A 330 15.15 -2.71 -19.09
CA TYR A 330 16.37 -2.75 -19.91
C TYR A 330 17.52 -3.47 -19.19
N LEU A 331 18.22 -4.35 -19.90
CA LEU A 331 19.37 -5.07 -19.37
C LEU A 331 20.57 -4.13 -19.19
N VAL A 332 21.26 -4.24 -18.03
CA VAL A 332 22.52 -3.52 -17.76
C VAL A 332 23.73 -4.30 -18.29
N GLU A 333 23.54 -5.50 -18.83
CA GLU A 333 24.61 -6.15 -19.58
C GLU A 333 24.98 -5.30 -20.82
N PRO A 334 26.27 -5.02 -21.06
CA PRO A 334 26.68 -4.27 -22.24
C PRO A 334 26.48 -5.08 -23.54
N PRO A 335 25.91 -4.49 -24.61
CA PRO A 335 25.28 -3.18 -24.68
C PRO A 335 23.85 -3.17 -24.12
N LEU A 336 23.43 -2.04 -23.53
CA LEU A 336 22.08 -1.78 -22.99
C LEU A 336 20.98 -2.31 -23.93
N ALA A 337 20.48 -3.51 -23.65
CA ALA A 337 19.54 -4.22 -24.51
C ALA A 337 18.10 -4.04 -24.01
N SER A 338 17.15 -3.86 -24.92
CA SER A 338 15.74 -3.93 -24.58
C SER A 338 15.39 -5.33 -24.10
N TYR A 339 14.79 -5.42 -22.92
CA TYR A 339 14.41 -6.72 -22.36
C TYR A 339 13.01 -7.12 -22.86
N ARG A 340 12.83 -8.40 -23.25
CA ARG A 340 11.58 -9.01 -23.73
C ARG A 340 10.67 -8.06 -24.54
N ASN A 341 11.11 -7.71 -25.75
CA ASN A 341 10.35 -6.86 -26.68
C ASN A 341 10.06 -5.42 -26.18
N SER A 342 10.72 -4.93 -25.11
CA SER A 342 10.61 -3.54 -24.69
C SER A 342 10.98 -2.58 -25.84
N PRO A 343 10.40 -1.36 -25.88
CA PRO A 343 10.62 -0.40 -26.96
C PRO A 343 12.11 -0.13 -27.23
N ILE A 344 12.46 0.03 -28.51
CA ILE A 344 13.81 0.45 -28.88
C ILE A 344 13.96 1.94 -28.55
N LEU A 345 14.92 2.24 -27.69
CA LEU A 345 15.30 3.60 -27.29
C LEU A 345 15.96 4.33 -28.46
N SER A 346 15.66 5.63 -28.63
CA SER A 346 16.42 6.48 -29.55
C SER A 346 17.83 6.77 -29.01
N ASP A 347 18.77 7.14 -29.89
CA ASP A 347 20.14 7.54 -29.50
C ASP A 347 20.16 8.66 -28.43
N LYS A 348 19.17 9.56 -28.49
CA LYS A 348 18.99 10.65 -27.52
C LYS A 348 18.62 10.12 -26.14
N GLU A 349 17.78 9.10 -26.07
CA GLU A 349 17.38 8.44 -24.82
C GLU A 349 18.52 7.55 -24.29
N LEU A 350 19.14 6.73 -25.14
CA LEU A 350 20.34 5.96 -24.80
C LEU A 350 21.45 6.85 -24.22
N LYS A 351 21.68 8.03 -24.79
CA LYS A 351 22.66 9.00 -24.28
C LYS A 351 22.28 9.57 -22.90
N LYS A 352 21.00 9.82 -22.63
CA LYS A 352 20.54 10.19 -21.27
C LYS A 352 20.79 9.06 -20.28
N ILE A 353 20.46 7.83 -20.66
CA ILE A 353 20.53 6.63 -19.79
C ILE A 353 21.98 6.25 -19.49
N LYS A 354 22.89 6.29 -20.47
CA LYS A 354 24.34 6.17 -20.25
C LYS A 354 24.85 7.24 -19.27
N SER A 355 24.44 8.50 -19.45
CA SER A 355 24.79 9.60 -18.53
C SER A 355 24.23 9.39 -17.12
N TYR A 356 23.04 8.81 -16.99
CA TYR A 356 22.44 8.44 -15.70
C TYR A 356 23.23 7.33 -15.00
N ILE A 357 23.46 6.21 -15.68
CA ILE A 357 24.20 5.06 -15.15
C ILE A 357 25.62 5.48 -14.77
N SER A 358 26.27 6.31 -15.57
CA SER A 358 27.58 6.89 -15.26
C SER A 358 27.59 7.65 -13.92
N LYS A 359 26.59 8.52 -13.70
CA LYS A 359 26.47 9.36 -12.50
C LYS A 359 26.11 8.58 -11.22
N TYR A 360 25.34 7.49 -11.34
CA TYR A 360 24.85 6.72 -10.19
C TYR A 360 25.47 5.30 -10.08
N SER A 361 26.48 5.02 -10.90
CA SER A 361 27.19 3.74 -11.05
C SER A 361 27.46 3.02 -9.73
N ASP A 362 28.20 3.62 -8.80
CA ASP A 362 28.52 3.00 -7.51
C ASP A 362 27.29 2.63 -6.66
N LYS A 363 26.25 3.49 -6.69
CA LYS A 363 25.00 3.26 -5.96
C LYS A 363 24.19 2.13 -6.59
N ILE A 364 24.08 2.12 -7.93
CA ILE A 364 23.45 1.03 -8.71
C ILE A 364 24.20 -0.29 -8.43
N SER A 365 25.53 -0.26 -8.45
CA SER A 365 26.40 -1.41 -8.13
C SER A 365 26.22 -1.93 -6.71
N LYS A 366 26.04 -1.03 -5.73
CA LYS A 366 25.81 -1.40 -4.32
C LYS A 366 24.42 -2.01 -4.14
N ALA A 367 23.39 -1.42 -4.75
CA ALA A 367 22.04 -1.98 -4.74
C ALA A 367 21.98 -3.36 -5.42
N LEU A 368 22.53 -3.51 -6.64
CA LEU A 368 22.61 -4.81 -7.32
C LEU A 368 23.33 -5.88 -6.49
N ARG A 369 24.41 -5.53 -5.77
CA ARG A 369 25.09 -6.45 -4.82
C ARG A 369 24.22 -6.82 -3.62
N ASN A 370 23.55 -5.85 -3.02
CA ASN A 370 22.68 -6.07 -1.85
C ASN A 370 21.47 -6.93 -2.20
N THR A 371 20.91 -6.73 -3.40
CA THR A 371 19.82 -7.52 -4.00
C THR A 371 20.29 -8.93 -4.37
N TYR A 372 21.25 -9.03 -5.29
CA TYR A 372 21.70 -10.30 -5.87
C TYR A 372 22.98 -10.75 -5.16
N ARG A 373 22.84 -11.12 -3.88
CA ARG A 373 23.93 -11.45 -2.93
C ARG A 373 24.89 -12.57 -3.40
N THR A 374 24.61 -13.23 -4.52
CA THR A 374 25.38 -14.34 -5.10
C THR A 374 26.26 -13.95 -6.30
N ILE A 375 26.18 -12.73 -6.85
CA ILE A 375 26.95 -12.33 -8.04
C ILE A 375 28.45 -12.19 -7.68
N PRO A 376 29.38 -12.94 -8.33
CA PRO A 376 30.81 -12.79 -8.13
C PRO A 376 31.30 -11.40 -8.56
N GLU A 377 32.16 -10.77 -7.77
CA GLU A 377 32.57 -9.37 -8.00
C GLU A 377 33.15 -9.10 -9.40
N LYS A 378 33.86 -10.08 -10.02
CA LYS A 378 34.37 -9.95 -11.39
C LYS A 378 33.27 -9.81 -12.46
N GLN A 379 32.08 -10.40 -12.25
CA GLN A 379 30.93 -10.15 -13.12
C GLN A 379 30.38 -8.74 -12.88
N LEU A 380 30.32 -8.28 -11.63
CA LEU A 380 29.73 -7.00 -11.29
C LEU A 380 30.60 -5.80 -11.68
N GLN A 381 31.94 -5.91 -11.54
CA GLN A 381 32.87 -4.94 -12.10
C GLN A 381 32.79 -4.88 -13.64
N LYS A 382 32.50 -6.01 -14.31
CA LYS A 382 32.24 -6.05 -15.76
C LYS A 382 30.93 -5.33 -16.12
N PHE A 383 29.82 -5.59 -15.42
CA PHE A 383 28.53 -4.92 -15.66
C PHE A 383 28.63 -3.39 -15.58
N VAL A 384 29.44 -2.87 -14.64
CA VAL A 384 29.48 -1.44 -14.33
C VAL A 384 30.56 -0.72 -15.11
N GLY A 385 31.78 -1.28 -15.18
CA GLY A 385 32.92 -0.62 -15.85
C GLY A 385 32.77 -0.53 -17.37
N GLN A 386 32.13 -1.52 -18.01
CA GLN A 386 32.00 -1.55 -19.47
C GLN A 386 30.94 -0.55 -20.00
N ALA A 387 30.02 -0.08 -19.16
CA ALA A 387 29.03 0.95 -19.50
C ALA A 387 29.62 2.37 -19.64
N LEU A 388 30.91 2.55 -19.31
CA LEU A 388 31.65 3.82 -19.39
C LEU A 388 32.61 3.91 -20.58
N ILE A 389 32.83 2.81 -21.31
CA ILE A 389 33.94 2.65 -22.27
C ILE A 389 33.45 2.53 -23.72
N ASN A 390 32.15 2.28 -23.94
CA ASN A 390 31.48 2.26 -25.26
C ASN A 390 30.16 3.03 -25.22
#